data_AF-A0A1G0I673-F1
#
_entry.id   AF-A0A1G0I673-F1
#
_cell.length_a   1.000
_cell.length_b   1.000
_cell.length_c   1.000
_cell.angle_alpha   90.00
_cell.angle_beta   90.00
_cell.angle_gamma   90.00
#
_symmetry.space_group_name_H-M   'P 1'
#
loop_
_entity.id
_entity.type
_entity.pdbx_description
1 polymer ?
#
loop_
_entity_poly.entity_id
_entity_poly.type
_entity_poly.pdbx_seq_one_letter_code
_entity_poly.pdbx_strand_id
1 'polypeptide(L)'
;MQKAPFGVFYFMSLMSTINTALRTQLATLISAMQYEFVNCELVSEQGRKIFRIYINRENGITADDCAKVSRQVSAMLDVDVPFDGRYTLEVSSPGIKG
;
A
#
# COMPACT_ATOMS: atom_id res chain seq x y z
N MET A 1 -4.33 -37.26 -4.70
CA MET A 1 -3.54 -36.14 -4.15
C MET A 1 -3.67 -34.94 -5.07
N GLN A 2 -4.68 -34.10 -4.85
CA GLN A 2 -4.83 -32.80 -5.50
C GLN A 2 -4.67 -31.76 -4.39
N LYS A 3 -3.58 -30.98 -4.42
CA LYS A 3 -3.44 -29.82 -3.54
C LYS A 3 -4.07 -28.65 -4.28
N ALA A 4 -5.29 -28.29 -3.89
CA ALA A 4 -5.87 -27.02 -4.32
C ALA A 4 -4.97 -25.87 -3.80
N PRO A 5 -4.61 -24.88 -4.64
CA PRO A 5 -3.83 -23.75 -4.17
C PRO A 5 -4.69 -22.88 -3.25
N PHE A 6 -4.25 -22.73 -2.01
CA PHE A 6 -4.81 -21.81 -1.01
C PHE A 6 -4.90 -20.33 -1.47
N GLY A 7 -4.36 -19.98 -2.65
CA GLY A 7 -4.21 -18.60 -3.14
C GLY A 7 -5.40 -17.98 -3.88
N VAL A 8 -6.48 -18.73 -4.16
CA VAL A 8 -7.63 -18.21 -4.94
C VAL A 8 -8.69 -17.56 -4.03
N PHE A 9 -8.74 -17.88 -2.74
CA PHE A 9 -9.81 -17.40 -1.84
C PHE A 9 -9.67 -15.93 -1.40
N TYR A 10 -8.47 -15.34 -1.41
CA TYR A 10 -8.29 -13.91 -1.15
C TYR A 10 -8.49 -13.05 -2.42
N PHE A 11 -8.49 -13.69 -3.59
CA PHE A 11 -8.59 -13.05 -4.90
C PHE A 11 -9.96 -12.40 -5.17
N MET A 12 -10.95 -12.60 -4.27
CA MET A 12 -12.33 -12.17 -4.45
C MET A 12 -12.89 -11.38 -3.25
N SER A 13 -12.03 -10.73 -2.47
CA SER A 13 -12.47 -9.75 -1.47
C SER A 13 -12.50 -8.36 -2.10
N LEU A 14 -13.63 -8.03 -2.75
CA LEU A 14 -14.15 -6.68 -2.98
C LEU A 14 -13.09 -5.60 -3.26
N MET A 15 -12.21 -5.83 -4.23
CA MET A 15 -11.16 -4.88 -4.60
C MET A 15 -11.80 -3.59 -5.11
N SER A 16 -11.81 -2.53 -4.30
CA SER A 16 -11.86 -1.19 -4.89
C SER A 16 -10.63 -1.09 -5.78
N THR A 17 -10.81 -1.08 -7.09
CA THR A 17 -9.69 -1.01 -8.02
C THR A 17 -9.01 0.33 -7.82
N ILE A 18 -7.91 0.36 -7.05
CA ILE A 18 -7.04 1.53 -7.03
C ILE A 18 -6.57 1.71 -8.46
N ASN A 19 -6.87 2.87 -9.04
CA ASN A 19 -6.64 3.11 -10.45
C ASN A 19 -5.14 3.02 -10.79
N THR A 20 -4.84 2.71 -12.05
CA THR A 20 -3.46 2.55 -12.53
C THR A 20 -2.65 3.84 -12.38
N ALA A 21 -3.27 5.00 -12.58
CA ALA A 21 -2.60 6.29 -12.51
C ALA A 21 -2.01 6.57 -11.12
N LEU A 22 -2.77 6.34 -10.05
CA LEU A 22 -2.30 6.53 -8.68
C LEU A 22 -1.15 5.56 -8.37
N ARG A 23 -1.27 4.29 -8.78
CA ARG A 23 -0.18 3.32 -8.60
C ARG A 23 1.11 3.78 -9.27
N THR A 24 1.03 4.32 -10.48
CA THR A 24 2.18 4.88 -11.19
C THR A 24 2.78 6.07 -10.44
N GLN A 25 1.95 7.01 -9.97
CA GLN A 25 2.43 8.16 -9.19
C GLN A 25 3.13 7.74 -7.90
N LEU A 26 2.54 6.79 -7.16
CA LEU A 26 3.13 6.24 -5.95
C LEU A 26 4.46 5.54 -6.24
N ALA A 27 4.51 4.70 -7.28
CA ALA A 27 5.73 4.04 -7.68
C ALA A 27 6.84 5.05 -8.02
N THR A 28 6.53 6.07 -8.84
CA THR A 28 7.49 7.13 -9.19
C THR A 28 7.99 7.89 -7.96
N LEU A 29 7.09 8.31 -7.07
CA LEU A 29 7.45 9.04 -5.84
C LEU A 29 8.33 8.19 -4.92
N ILE A 30 7.91 6.97 -4.64
CA ILE A 30 8.59 6.06 -3.70
C ILE A 30 9.96 5.65 -4.24
N SER A 31 10.08 5.39 -5.54
CA SER A 31 11.37 5.12 -6.18
C SER A 31 12.30 6.33 -6.18
N ALA A 32 11.80 7.55 -6.37
CA ALA A 32 12.61 8.76 -6.23
C ALA A 32 13.20 8.91 -4.82
N MET A 33 12.49 8.41 -3.80
CA MET A 33 12.94 8.36 -2.41
C MET A 33 13.90 7.20 -2.09
N GLN A 34 14.35 6.44 -3.10
CA GLN A 34 15.24 5.27 -2.94
C GLN A 34 14.59 4.08 -2.21
N TYR A 35 13.26 3.93 -2.32
CA TYR A 35 12.51 2.76 -1.85
C TYR A 35 11.84 2.05 -3.03
N GLU A 36 11.58 0.75 -2.86
CA GLU A 36 10.78 -0.03 -3.80
C GLU A 36 9.29 0.09 -3.42
N PHE A 37 8.43 0.41 -4.39
CA PHE A 37 6.99 0.28 -4.23
C PHE A 37 6.58 -1.16 -4.52
N VAL A 38 5.99 -1.84 -3.52
CA VAL A 38 5.59 -3.24 -3.63
C VAL A 38 4.12 -3.35 -4.03
N ASN A 39 3.23 -2.71 -3.27
CA ASN A 39 1.79 -2.73 -3.54
C ASN A 39 1.07 -1.61 -2.77
N CYS A 40 -0.19 -1.36 -3.11
CA CYS A 40 -1.12 -0.60 -2.29
C CYS A 40 -2.51 -1.21 -2.32
N GLU A 41 -3.29 -0.99 -1.27
CA GLU A 41 -4.66 -1.51 -1.11
C GLU A 41 -5.51 -0.57 -0.25
N LEU A 42 -6.83 -0.62 -0.46
CA LEU A 42 -7.80 0.03 0.41
C LEU A 42 -8.55 -1.08 1.15
N VAL A 43 -8.35 -1.17 2.46
CA VAL A 43 -8.94 -2.22 3.31
C VAL A 43 -9.87 -1.60 4.35
N SER A 44 -10.77 -2.42 4.89
CA SER A 44 -11.62 -2.04 6.02
C SER A 44 -11.27 -2.92 7.22
N GLU A 45 -10.65 -2.32 8.24
CA GLU A 45 -10.18 -3.01 9.44
C GLU A 45 -10.74 -2.30 10.67
N GLN A 46 -11.33 -3.07 11.59
CA GLN A 46 -11.88 -2.54 12.86
C GLN A 46 -12.83 -1.33 12.67
N GLY A 47 -13.64 -1.34 11.61
CA GLY A 47 -14.58 -0.26 11.30
C GLY A 47 -13.94 1.01 10.71
N ARG A 48 -12.66 0.96 10.32
CA ARG A 48 -11.95 2.07 9.68
C ARG A 48 -11.49 1.68 8.29
N LYS A 49 -11.58 2.61 7.34
CA LYS A 49 -10.94 2.48 6.03
C LYS A 49 -9.45 2.80 6.17
N ILE A 50 -8.60 1.95 5.65
CA ILE A 50 -7.13 2.13 5.64
C ILE A 50 -6.65 2.06 4.21
N PHE A 51 -5.99 3.12 3.76
CA PHE A 51 -5.21 3.10 2.52
C PHE A 51 -3.78 2.70 2.88
N ARG A 52 -3.43 1.44 2.59
CA ARG A 52 -2.17 0.83 2.98
C ARG A 52 -1.24 0.76 1.78
N ILE A 53 0.01 1.19 1.98
CA ILE A 53 1.09 1.13 1.00
C ILE A 53 2.20 0.26 1.56
N TYR A 54 2.68 -0.65 0.72
CA TYR A 54 3.80 -1.54 1.03
C TYR A 54 5.06 -1.07 0.30
N ILE A 55 6.12 -0.85 1.08
CA ILE A 55 7.44 -0.47 0.58
C ILE A 55 8.50 -1.48 0.97
N ASN A 56 9.60 -1.50 0.23
CA ASN A 56 10.75 -2.34 0.53
C ASN A 56 12.07 -1.61 0.24
N ARG A 57 13.17 -2.14 0.77
CA ARG A 57 14.55 -1.80 0.38
C ARG A 57 15.46 -2.96 0.75
N GLU A 58 16.66 -3.00 0.15
CA GLU A 58 17.63 -4.08 0.34
C GLU A 58 17.92 -4.40 1.83
N ASN A 59 18.13 -3.38 2.65
CA ASN A 59 18.45 -3.52 4.08
C ASN A 59 17.22 -3.64 5.00
N GLY A 60 16.04 -3.90 4.45
CA GLY A 60 14.77 -3.93 5.19
C GLY A 60 14.26 -2.55 5.59
N ILE A 61 12.98 -2.45 5.95
CA ILE A 61 12.29 -1.19 6.22
C ILE A 61 12.20 -0.95 7.73
N THR A 62 12.56 0.25 8.18
CA THR A 62 12.38 0.69 9.57
C THR A 62 11.11 1.53 9.73
N ALA A 63 10.68 1.76 10.98
CA ALA A 63 9.56 2.65 11.28
C ALA A 63 9.80 4.09 10.77
N ASP A 64 11.05 4.57 10.82
CA ASP A 64 11.41 5.90 10.32
C ASP A 64 11.29 6.00 8.80
N ASP A 65 11.56 4.91 8.07
CA ASP A 65 11.37 4.86 6.62
C ASP A 65 9.88 4.94 6.27
N CYS A 66 9.03 4.17 6.98
CA CYS A 66 7.58 4.26 6.84
C CYS A 66 7.09 5.69 7.12
N ALA A 67 7.58 6.33 8.17
CA ALA A 67 7.20 7.69 8.53
C ALA A 67 7.62 8.71 7.44
N LYS A 68 8.81 8.56 6.85
CA LYS A 68 9.28 9.42 5.74
C LYS A 68 8.38 9.29 4.52
N VAL A 69 8.12 8.06 4.08
CA VAL A 69 7.25 7.81 2.92
C VAL A 69 5.83 8.27 3.20
N SER A 70 5.29 8.03 4.40
CA SER A 70 3.96 8.48 4.79
C SER A 70 3.79 9.99 4.65
N ARG A 71 4.78 10.80 5.09
CA ARG A 71 4.74 12.26 4.94
C ARG A 71 4.73 12.70 3.48
N GLN A 72 5.57 12.10 2.63
CA GLN A 72 5.65 12.46 1.22
C GLN A 72 4.38 12.04 0.45
N VAL A 73 3.87 10.84 0.72
CA VAL A 73 2.61 10.38 0.12
C VAL A 73 1.44 11.22 0.60
N SER A 74 1.37 11.58 1.88
CA SER A 74 0.31 12.48 2.39
C SER A 74 0.32 13.81 1.64
N ALA A 75 1.49 14.43 1.46
CA ALA A 75 1.61 15.67 0.71
C ALA A 75 1.19 15.53 -0.76
N MET A 76 1.48 14.40 -1.40
CA MET A 76 1.03 14.10 -2.76
C MET A 76 -0.50 13.97 -2.83
N LEU A 77 -1.10 13.26 -1.87
CA LEU A 77 -2.54 13.04 -1.82
C LEU A 77 -3.32 14.31 -1.44
N ASP A 78 -2.73 15.23 -0.68
CA ASP A 78 -3.38 16.51 -0.33
C ASP A 78 -3.68 17.40 -1.55
N VAL A 79 -3.01 17.17 -2.69
CA VAL A 79 -3.29 17.88 -3.95
C VAL A 79 -4.54 17.34 -4.64
N ASP A 80 -4.69 16.02 -4.70
CA ASP A 80 -5.85 15.34 -5.25
C ASP A 80 -5.96 13.94 -4.64
N VAL A 81 -7.07 13.67 -3.94
CA VAL A 81 -7.34 12.39 -3.31
C VAL A 81 -8.27 11.59 -4.22
N PRO A 82 -7.84 10.45 -4.78
CA PRO A 82 -8.66 9.66 -5.70
C PRO A 82 -9.70 8.78 -4.99
N PHE A 83 -9.96 9.02 -3.70
CA PHE A 83 -10.81 8.19 -2.85
C PHE A 83 -11.84 9.02 -2.10
N ASP A 84 -13.07 8.51 -2.06
CA ASP A 84 -14.15 9.15 -1.31
C ASP A 84 -14.14 8.74 0.17
N GLY A 85 -14.32 9.74 1.03
CA GLY A 85 -14.53 9.59 2.47
C GLY A 85 -13.25 9.50 3.29
N ARG A 86 -13.42 9.36 4.60
CA ARG A 86 -12.29 9.31 5.54
C ARG A 86 -11.57 7.96 5.45
N TYR A 87 -10.25 8.02 5.47
CA TYR A 87 -9.37 6.87 5.58
C TYR A 87 -8.16 7.23 6.46
N THR A 88 -7.47 6.20 6.94
CA THR A 88 -6.14 6.33 7.54
C THR A 88 -5.10 5.92 6.51
N LEU A 89 -4.08 6.75 6.28
CA LEU A 89 -2.91 6.36 5.49
C LEU A 89 -1.98 5.50 6.36
N GLU A 90 -1.61 4.33 5.84
CA GLU A 90 -0.64 3.44 6.47
C GLU A 90 0.49 3.11 5.49
N VAL A 91 1.74 3.16 5.96
CA VAL A 91 2.90 2.70 5.20
C VAL A 91 3.58 1.60 6.00
N SER A 92 3.80 0.45 5.35
CA SER A 92 4.38 -0.72 5.99
C SER A 92 5.37 -1.43 5.07
N SER A 93 6.18 -2.32 5.65
CA SER A 93 6.88 -3.33 4.85
C SER A 93 5.90 -4.44 4.44
N PRO A 94 6.13 -5.19 3.35
CA PRO A 94 5.29 -6.34 2.99
C PRO A 94 5.28 -7.46 4.06
N GLY A 95 6.17 -7.38 5.07
CA GLY A 95 6.40 -8.41 6.06
C GLY A 95 7.14 -9.62 5.49
N ILE A 96 7.66 -10.48 6.37
CA ILE A 96 8.02 -11.85 6.02
C ILE A 96 6.74 -12.66 6.21
N LYS A 97 6.20 -13.27 5.15
CA LYS A 97 5.21 -14.33 5.32
C LYS A 97 5.94 -15.51 5.97
N GLY A 98 5.80 -15.64 7.29
CA GLY A 98 6.18 -16.85 8.01
C GLY A 98 5.39 -18.05 7.51
#